data_AF-A0AAW1L4L4-F1
#
_entry.id   AF-A0AAW1L4L4-F1
#
_cell.length_a   1.000
_cell.length_b   1.000
_cell.length_c   1.000
_cell.angle_alpha   90.00
_cell.angle_beta   90.00
_cell.angle_gamma   90.00
#
_symmetry.space_group_name_H-M   'P 1'
#
loop_
_entity.id
_entity.type
_entity.pdbx_description
1 polymer ?
#
loop_
_entity_poly.entity_id
_entity_poly.type
_entity_poly.pdbx_seq_one_letter_code
_entity_poly.pdbx_strand_id
1 'polypeptide(L)'
;MVSFPGDGINENDEEEDPVDEGIVVLGRGPADNVKFEWIISDWTKCSQSCGNGIQVRTVNCLVRVNNNTQGVDNNLCKDSGLSAPTTVRKCGMDECPQWVTSDWSPCMKSKCFALNIAIQRRSVKCMLYNRTVSSSKCNIFEKPMYRQECENRKCAGKWKVGPWSKCEASCGTQGVKYRILQCVWYGTKKPAGMACKDKPRPPVMKSCKGPPCTKEYSSLLQPARNLPQYLEASMPLTLKSKRLRYHPKRSPRIFHCR
;
A
#
# COMPACT_ATOMS: atom_id res chain seq x y z
N MET A 1 -2.27 -9.37 56.97
CA MET A 1 -2.94 -9.16 58.26
C MET A 1 -4.24 -8.41 58.00
N VAL A 2 -5.35 -9.13 57.94
CA VAL A 2 -6.57 -8.84 58.71
C VAL A 2 -7.43 -10.10 58.62
N SER A 3 -7.62 -10.74 59.77
CA SER A 3 -8.60 -11.80 60.01
C SER A 3 -9.99 -11.19 60.21
N PHE A 4 -11.06 -11.98 60.03
CA PHE A 4 -12.30 -12.09 60.85
C PHE A 4 -13.34 -12.93 60.06
N PRO A 5 -14.37 -13.52 60.71
CA PRO A 5 -14.38 -14.91 61.14
C PRO A 5 -15.41 -15.76 60.36
N GLY A 6 -15.34 -17.08 60.53
CA GLY A 6 -16.39 -17.99 60.07
C GLY A 6 -17.62 -17.94 60.98
N ASP A 7 -18.76 -18.33 60.41
CA ASP A 7 -19.83 -19.01 61.12
C ASP A 7 -20.75 -19.72 60.13
N GLY A 8 -21.21 -20.91 60.53
CA GLY A 8 -22.54 -21.40 60.19
C GLY A 8 -22.67 -22.21 58.92
N ILE A 9 -22.54 -23.52 59.06
CA ILE A 9 -23.11 -24.54 58.17
C ILE A 9 -24.63 -24.35 58.16
N ASN A 10 -25.24 -24.31 56.97
CA ASN A 10 -26.61 -24.78 56.77
C ASN A 10 -26.66 -25.56 55.46
N GLU A 11 -26.90 -26.85 55.60
CA GLU A 11 -27.31 -27.75 54.52
C GLU A 11 -28.75 -27.41 54.10
N ASN A 12 -29.10 -27.84 52.88
CA ASN A 12 -30.42 -27.76 52.21
C ASN A 12 -30.59 -26.41 51.46
N ASP A 13 -30.85 -26.33 50.15
CA ASP A 13 -31.54 -27.25 49.24
C ASP A 13 -30.95 -27.11 47.82
N GLU A 14 -30.60 -28.23 47.18
CA GLU A 14 -30.47 -28.29 45.72
C GLU A 14 -31.89 -28.30 45.14
N GLU A 15 -32.44 -27.12 44.82
CA GLU A 15 -33.59 -27.01 43.93
C GLU A 15 -33.14 -27.39 42.52
N GLU A 16 -33.31 -28.67 42.17
CA GLU A 16 -33.40 -29.09 40.77
C GLU A 16 -34.68 -28.49 40.19
N ASP A 17 -34.53 -27.47 39.34
CA ASP A 17 -35.62 -26.91 38.55
C ASP A 17 -36.31 -28.04 37.74
N PRO A 18 -37.64 -28.22 37.88
CA PRO A 18 -38.35 -29.21 37.08
C PRO A 18 -38.44 -28.71 35.64
N VAL A 19 -38.00 -29.56 34.70
CA VAL A 19 -38.29 -29.36 33.28
C VAL A 19 -39.80 -29.49 33.11
N ASP A 20 -40.50 -28.36 33.08
CA ASP A 20 -41.92 -28.26 32.74
C ASP A 20 -42.09 -28.70 31.28
N GLU A 21 -42.30 -30.01 31.07
CA GLU A 21 -42.87 -30.54 29.84
C GLU A 21 -44.35 -30.11 29.79
N GLY A 22 -44.56 -28.83 29.48
CA GLY A 22 -45.87 -28.23 29.36
C GLY A 22 -46.70 -29.00 28.33
N ILE A 23 -47.75 -29.69 28.79
CA ILE A 23 -48.72 -30.34 27.93
C ILE A 23 -49.46 -29.25 27.13
N VAL A 24 -49.16 -29.16 25.84
CA VAL A 24 -49.84 -28.23 24.93
C VAL A 24 -51.24 -28.77 24.62
N VAL A 25 -52.26 -28.23 25.30
CA VAL A 25 -53.67 -28.59 25.04
C VAL A 25 -54.17 -27.85 23.79
N LEU A 26 -54.21 -28.56 22.66
CA LEU A 26 -54.64 -28.04 21.35
C LEU A 26 -56.17 -27.93 21.17
N GLY A 27 -56.96 -28.31 22.19
CA GLY A 27 -58.43 -28.18 22.22
C GLY A 27 -59.14 -29.37 22.87
N ARG A 28 -60.49 -29.28 22.98
CA ARG A 28 -61.37 -30.40 23.39
C ARG A 28 -62.11 -30.94 22.16
N GLY A 29 -61.87 -32.20 21.79
CA GLY A 29 -62.50 -32.88 20.65
C GLY A 29 -61.84 -34.22 20.32
N PRO A 30 -62.42 -35.03 19.42
CA PRO A 30 -61.80 -36.29 18.98
C PRO A 30 -60.47 -36.03 18.24
N ALA A 31 -59.44 -36.82 18.55
CA ALA A 31 -58.08 -36.67 18.02
C ALA A 31 -58.02 -36.78 16.48
N ASP A 32 -58.98 -37.48 15.88
CA ASP A 32 -59.07 -37.72 14.44
C ASP A 32 -59.22 -36.43 13.59
N ASN A 33 -59.58 -35.31 14.22
CA ASN A 33 -59.76 -34.02 13.57
C ASN A 33 -58.54 -33.07 13.68
N VAL A 34 -57.43 -33.53 14.26
CA VAL A 34 -56.18 -32.74 14.40
C VAL A 34 -55.20 -33.15 13.31
N LYS A 35 -54.82 -32.21 12.45
CA LYS A 35 -53.82 -32.44 11.40
C LYS A 35 -52.69 -31.43 11.51
N PHE A 36 -51.45 -31.91 11.47
CA PHE A 36 -50.26 -31.07 11.43
C PHE A 36 -49.76 -30.93 9.99
N GLU A 37 -49.23 -29.76 9.65
CA GLU A 37 -48.71 -29.47 8.32
C GLU A 37 -47.51 -28.52 8.41
N TRP A 38 -46.48 -28.79 7.61
CA TRP A 38 -45.35 -27.87 7.45
C TRP A 38 -45.66 -26.81 6.40
N ILE A 39 -45.59 -25.54 6.78
CA ILE A 39 -45.51 -24.44 5.81
C ILE A 39 -44.05 -24.05 5.61
N ILE A 40 -43.66 -24.02 4.33
CA ILE A 40 -42.32 -23.65 3.87
C ILE A 40 -42.37 -22.32 3.12
N SER A 41 -41.40 -21.46 3.36
CA SER A 41 -41.21 -20.26 2.53
C SER A 41 -40.44 -20.58 1.25
N ASP A 42 -40.45 -19.61 0.34
CA ASP A 42 -39.49 -19.59 -0.76
C ASP A 42 -38.05 -19.50 -0.23
N TRP A 43 -37.11 -19.93 -1.07
CA TRP A 43 -35.69 -19.80 -0.82
C TRP A 43 -35.24 -18.35 -0.97
N THR A 44 -34.33 -17.90 -0.09
CA THR A 44 -33.63 -16.63 -0.26
C THR A 44 -32.80 -16.61 -1.54
N LYS A 45 -32.33 -15.43 -1.95
CA LYS A 45 -31.28 -15.33 -2.97
C LYS A 45 -30.02 -16.04 -2.48
N CYS A 46 -29.25 -16.59 -3.42
CA CYS A 46 -27.98 -17.24 -3.09
C CYS A 46 -27.04 -16.26 -2.39
N SER A 47 -26.40 -16.70 -1.30
CA SER A 47 -25.48 -15.85 -0.52
C SER A 47 -24.25 -15.39 -1.31
N GLN A 48 -23.91 -16.11 -2.39
CA GLN A 48 -22.82 -15.79 -3.29
C GLN A 48 -23.31 -15.87 -4.74
N SER A 49 -22.74 -15.05 -5.62
CA SER A 49 -23.07 -15.07 -7.05
C SER A 49 -22.34 -16.18 -7.84
N CYS A 50 -21.37 -16.84 -7.22
CA CYS A 50 -20.58 -17.95 -7.76
C CYS A 50 -20.03 -18.77 -6.58
N GLY A 51 -19.47 -19.95 -6.86
CA GLY A 51 -18.89 -20.83 -5.87
C GLY A 51 -19.92 -21.47 -4.94
N ASN A 52 -19.49 -21.82 -3.72
CA ASN A 52 -20.33 -22.60 -2.80
C ASN A 52 -21.19 -21.68 -1.93
N GLY A 53 -22.18 -21.05 -2.56
CA GLY A 53 -23.21 -20.27 -1.87
C GLY A 53 -24.23 -21.14 -1.14
N ILE A 54 -25.05 -20.49 -0.33
CA ILE A 54 -26.14 -21.09 0.43
C ILE A 54 -27.42 -20.28 0.25
N GLN A 55 -28.56 -20.97 0.15
CA GLN A 55 -29.89 -20.40 0.29
C GLN A 55 -30.54 -20.94 1.57
N VAL A 56 -31.34 -20.09 2.19
CA VAL A 56 -32.07 -20.40 3.42
C VAL A 56 -33.56 -20.21 3.15
N ARG A 57 -34.41 -21.01 3.79
CA ARG A 57 -35.86 -20.80 3.83
C ARG A 57 -36.37 -21.05 5.24
N THR A 58 -37.51 -20.47 5.56
CA THR A 58 -38.17 -20.64 6.85
C THR A 58 -39.16 -21.79 6.78
N VAL A 59 -39.29 -22.56 7.87
CA VAL A 59 -40.28 -23.62 8.03
C VAL A 59 -41.02 -23.41 9.34
N ASN A 60 -42.34 -23.44 9.29
CA ASN A 60 -43.22 -23.27 10.44
C ASN A 60 -44.24 -24.41 10.48
N CYS A 61 -44.52 -24.93 11.67
CA CYS A 61 -45.56 -25.93 11.88
C CYS A 61 -46.92 -25.27 12.04
N LEU A 62 -47.92 -25.78 11.32
CA LEU A 62 -49.32 -25.43 11.53
C LEU A 62 -50.09 -26.65 12.04
N VAL A 63 -51.09 -26.39 12.87
CA VAL A 63 -52.11 -27.36 13.25
C VAL A 63 -53.47 -26.91 12.70
N ARG A 64 -54.25 -27.85 12.19
CA ARG A 64 -55.64 -27.66 11.77
C ARG A 64 -56.56 -28.42 12.72
N VAL A 65 -57.42 -27.68 13.44
CA VAL A 65 -58.41 -28.20 14.39
C VAL A 65 -59.78 -27.65 14.00
N ASN A 66 -60.74 -28.51 13.66
CA ASN A 66 -62.11 -28.11 13.30
C ASN A 66 -62.18 -26.97 12.25
N ASN A 67 -61.39 -27.06 11.18
CA ASN A 67 -61.22 -26.05 10.13
C ASN A 67 -60.54 -24.72 10.53
N ASN A 68 -60.09 -24.57 11.78
CA ASN A 68 -59.22 -23.46 12.18
C ASN A 68 -57.76 -23.88 12.05
N THR A 69 -56.94 -23.04 11.43
CA THR A 69 -55.51 -23.27 11.26
C THR A 69 -54.72 -22.30 12.14
N GLN A 70 -53.78 -22.81 12.93
CA GLN A 70 -52.94 -22.03 13.83
C GLN A 70 -51.46 -22.42 13.69
N GLY A 71 -50.57 -21.43 13.78
CA GLY A 71 -49.12 -21.66 13.87
C GLY A 71 -48.71 -22.09 15.26
N VAL A 72 -47.93 -23.15 15.34
CA VAL A 72 -47.50 -23.78 16.60
C VAL A 72 -46.00 -24.07 16.56
N ASP A 73 -45.47 -24.55 17.68
CA ASP A 73 -44.05 -24.91 17.75
C ASP A 73 -43.70 -26.02 16.75
N ASN A 74 -42.51 -25.89 16.15
CA ASN A 74 -42.00 -26.80 15.14
C ASN A 74 -41.84 -28.24 15.64
N ASN A 75 -41.69 -28.45 16.95
CA ASN A 75 -41.57 -29.79 17.53
C ASN A 75 -42.87 -30.58 17.41
N LEU A 76 -44.05 -29.95 17.47
CA LEU A 76 -45.34 -30.67 17.34
C LEU A 76 -45.51 -31.36 15.98
N CYS A 77 -45.01 -30.75 14.90
CA CYS A 77 -44.99 -31.41 13.60
C CYS A 77 -44.00 -32.59 13.56
N LYS A 78 -42.88 -32.53 14.30
CA LYS A 78 -41.94 -33.66 14.39
C LYS A 78 -42.52 -34.80 15.22
N ASP A 79 -43.15 -34.47 16.35
CA ASP A 79 -43.72 -35.43 17.30
C ASP A 79 -44.93 -36.16 16.69
N SER A 80 -45.66 -35.49 15.79
CA SER A 80 -46.69 -36.13 14.94
C SER A 80 -46.13 -37.00 13.80
N GLY A 81 -44.81 -37.21 13.76
CA GLY A 81 -44.15 -38.09 12.80
C GLY A 81 -43.86 -37.47 11.44
N LEU A 82 -44.06 -36.16 11.25
CA LEU A 82 -43.74 -35.50 9.98
C LEU A 82 -42.25 -35.17 9.89
N SER A 83 -41.63 -35.51 8.76
CA SER A 83 -40.25 -35.16 8.49
C SER A 83 -40.08 -33.65 8.30
N ALA A 84 -39.24 -33.02 9.12
CA ALA A 84 -38.93 -31.60 9.01
C ALA A 84 -38.29 -31.27 7.62
N PRO A 85 -38.83 -30.29 6.88
CA PRO A 85 -38.24 -29.89 5.60
C PRO A 85 -36.85 -29.25 5.78
N THR A 86 -35.99 -29.38 4.77
CA THR A 86 -34.66 -28.75 4.81
C THR A 86 -34.76 -27.22 4.83
N THR A 87 -34.06 -26.56 5.74
CA THR A 87 -34.04 -25.09 5.86
C THR A 87 -32.86 -24.45 5.12
N VAL A 88 -31.87 -25.25 4.72
CA VAL A 88 -30.64 -24.79 4.08
C VAL A 88 -30.35 -25.65 2.85
N ARG A 89 -29.94 -25.02 1.74
CA ARG A 89 -29.44 -25.72 0.55
C ARG A 89 -28.25 -25.01 -0.07
N LYS A 90 -27.38 -25.75 -0.74
CA LYS A 90 -26.28 -25.20 -1.55
C LYS A 90 -26.81 -24.53 -2.82
N CYS A 91 -26.13 -23.50 -3.28
CA CYS A 91 -26.40 -22.79 -4.54
C CYS A 91 -25.10 -22.22 -5.12
N GLY A 92 -25.14 -21.71 -6.36
CA GLY A 92 -24.04 -20.93 -6.93
C GLY A 92 -22.90 -21.73 -7.58
N MET A 93 -23.14 -22.98 -7.99
CA MET A 93 -22.15 -23.98 -8.46
C MET A 93 -21.19 -23.56 -9.60
N ASP A 94 -21.26 -22.33 -10.10
CA ASP A 94 -20.38 -21.77 -11.11
C ASP A 94 -18.99 -21.43 -10.53
N GLU A 95 -17.95 -21.51 -11.36
CA GLU A 95 -16.61 -21.08 -10.98
C GLU A 95 -16.58 -19.58 -10.64
N CYS A 96 -15.82 -19.22 -9.59
CA CYS A 96 -15.59 -17.82 -9.27
C CYS A 96 -14.39 -17.25 -10.04
N PRO A 97 -14.41 -15.96 -10.40
CA PRO A 97 -13.24 -15.29 -10.96
C PRO A 97 -12.07 -15.30 -9.98
N GLN A 98 -10.89 -15.70 -10.46
CA GLN A 98 -9.68 -15.80 -9.65
C GLN A 98 -8.52 -14.97 -10.22
N TRP A 99 -7.62 -14.54 -9.33
CA TRP A 99 -6.39 -13.89 -9.73
C TRP A 99 -5.41 -14.92 -10.27
N VAL A 100 -4.94 -14.70 -11.49
CA VAL A 100 -3.90 -15.50 -12.12
C VAL A 100 -2.71 -14.62 -12.45
N THR A 101 -1.52 -15.14 -12.16
CA THR A 101 -0.25 -14.44 -12.37
C THR A 101 0.58 -15.14 -13.42
N SER A 102 1.29 -14.35 -14.24
CA SER A 102 2.37 -14.89 -15.05
C SER A 102 3.65 -15.07 -14.23
N ASP A 103 4.66 -15.66 -14.86
CA ASP A 103 6.03 -15.61 -14.38
C ASP A 103 6.52 -14.17 -14.22
N TRP A 104 7.50 -14.02 -13.34
CA TRP A 104 8.24 -12.78 -13.18
C TRP A 104 9.10 -12.50 -14.40
N SER A 105 9.06 -11.26 -14.87
CA SER A 105 10.02 -10.76 -15.86
C SER A 105 11.44 -10.87 -15.31
N PRO A 106 12.46 -11.03 -16.17
CA PRO A 106 13.84 -10.85 -15.75
C PRO A 106 14.05 -9.52 -15.03
N CYS A 107 14.91 -9.52 -14.01
CA CYS A 107 15.24 -8.31 -13.26
C CYS A 107 15.73 -7.20 -14.20
N MET A 108 15.19 -5.98 -14.04
CA MET A 108 15.49 -4.86 -14.93
C MET A 108 16.99 -4.53 -14.94
N LYS A 109 17.66 -4.77 -16.06
CA LYS A 109 19.12 -4.59 -16.19
C LYS A 109 19.56 -3.12 -16.18
N SER A 110 18.75 -2.24 -16.78
CA SER A 110 19.14 -0.84 -17.06
C SER A 110 18.43 0.20 -16.18
N LYS A 111 17.39 -0.19 -15.44
CA LYS A 111 16.63 0.72 -14.59
C LYS A 111 16.79 0.31 -13.13
N CYS A 112 17.69 0.99 -12.45
CA CYS A 112 17.95 0.81 -11.03
C CYS A 112 16.89 1.52 -10.21
N PHE A 113 16.50 0.90 -9.10
CA PHE A 113 15.58 1.46 -8.13
C PHE A 113 16.34 1.97 -6.91
N ALA A 114 17.25 1.16 -6.38
CA ALA A 114 18.14 1.51 -5.29
C ALA A 114 19.52 0.85 -5.48
N LEU A 115 20.41 1.02 -4.50
CA LEU A 115 21.75 0.41 -4.53
C LEU A 115 21.62 -1.11 -4.60
N ASN A 116 22.22 -1.71 -5.62
CA ASN A 116 22.15 -3.14 -5.96
C ASN A 116 20.75 -3.70 -6.18
N ILE A 117 19.73 -2.84 -6.31
CA ILE A 117 18.32 -3.25 -6.42
C ILE A 117 17.74 -2.69 -7.71
N ALA A 118 17.13 -3.58 -8.48
CA ALA A 118 16.25 -3.24 -9.58
C ALA A 118 14.87 -3.85 -9.34
N ILE A 119 14.01 -3.76 -10.34
CA ILE A 119 12.61 -4.17 -10.25
C ILE A 119 12.33 -5.26 -11.27
N GLN A 120 11.49 -6.22 -10.88
CA GLN A 120 10.84 -7.14 -11.79
C GLN A 120 9.33 -7.02 -11.67
N ARG A 121 8.64 -7.40 -12.75
CA ARG A 121 7.19 -7.26 -12.90
C ARG A 121 6.59 -8.55 -13.40
N ARG A 122 5.35 -8.81 -13.03
CA ARG A 122 4.54 -9.87 -13.62
C ARG A 122 3.17 -9.33 -13.97
N SER A 123 2.46 -10.04 -14.84
CA SER A 123 1.06 -9.75 -15.10
C SER A 123 0.20 -10.38 -13.99
N VAL A 124 -0.85 -9.66 -13.59
CA VAL A 124 -1.84 -10.11 -12.61
C VAL A 124 -3.20 -9.82 -13.23
N LYS A 125 -3.93 -10.86 -13.61
CA LYS A 125 -5.20 -10.76 -14.32
C LYS A 125 -6.29 -11.47 -13.54
N CYS A 126 -7.47 -10.88 -13.49
CA CYS A 126 -8.66 -11.57 -13.00
C CYS A 126 -9.21 -12.43 -14.13
N MET A 127 -9.31 -13.74 -13.94
CA MET A 127 -9.75 -14.67 -14.97
C MET A 127 -10.91 -15.53 -14.49
N LEU A 128 -11.82 -15.84 -15.41
CA LEU A 128 -12.93 -16.76 -15.23
C LEU A 128 -13.06 -17.60 -16.51
N TYR A 129 -13.10 -18.93 -16.40
CA TYR A 129 -13.12 -19.85 -17.54
C TYR A 129 -12.04 -19.53 -18.60
N ASN A 130 -10.79 -19.30 -18.15
CA ASN A 130 -9.63 -18.90 -18.98
C ASN A 130 -9.79 -17.58 -19.76
N ARG A 131 -10.82 -16.78 -19.49
CA ARG A 131 -11.01 -15.45 -20.08
C ARG A 131 -10.68 -14.38 -19.06
N THR A 132 -9.99 -13.33 -19.51
CA THR A 132 -9.73 -12.17 -18.65
C THR A 132 -11.03 -11.39 -18.48
N VAL A 133 -11.42 -11.16 -17.22
CA VAL A 133 -12.58 -10.36 -16.85
C VAL A 133 -12.14 -9.10 -16.10
N SER A 134 -13.10 -8.22 -15.78
CA SER A 134 -12.82 -7.01 -15.02
C SER A 134 -12.13 -7.33 -13.69
N SER A 135 -11.10 -6.54 -13.35
CA SER A 135 -10.41 -6.57 -12.05
C SER A 135 -11.33 -6.49 -10.85
N SER A 136 -12.50 -5.87 -10.97
CA SER A 136 -13.47 -5.72 -9.87
C SER A 136 -14.25 -6.99 -9.56
N LYS A 137 -14.19 -8.01 -10.42
CA LYS A 137 -14.88 -9.29 -10.24
C LYS A 137 -14.10 -10.28 -9.38
N CYS A 138 -12.80 -10.08 -9.21
CA CYS A 138 -11.98 -10.84 -8.27
C CYS A 138 -11.89 -10.10 -6.93
N ASN A 139 -11.69 -10.86 -5.85
CA ASN A 139 -11.50 -10.30 -4.52
C ASN A 139 -10.22 -9.44 -4.46
N ILE A 140 -10.34 -8.13 -4.21
CA ILE A 140 -9.18 -7.22 -4.20
C ILE A 140 -8.18 -7.53 -3.07
N PHE A 141 -8.65 -8.11 -1.96
CA PHE A 141 -7.79 -8.47 -0.82
C PHE A 141 -6.85 -9.65 -1.15
N GLU A 142 -7.22 -10.47 -2.13
CA GLU A 142 -6.40 -11.58 -2.61
C GLU A 142 -5.49 -11.19 -3.78
N LYS A 143 -5.52 -9.92 -4.22
CA LYS A 143 -4.79 -9.48 -5.41
C LYS A 143 -3.27 -9.63 -5.22
N PRO A 144 -2.60 -10.49 -6.02
CA PRO A 144 -1.17 -10.67 -5.90
C PRO A 144 -0.37 -9.41 -6.30
N MET A 145 0.82 -9.27 -5.73
CA MET A 145 1.74 -8.19 -6.11
C MET A 145 2.21 -8.33 -7.57
N TYR A 146 2.15 -7.23 -8.32
CA TYR A 146 2.56 -7.17 -9.74
C TYR A 146 3.99 -6.67 -9.93
N ARG A 147 4.63 -6.15 -8.87
CA ARG A 147 5.97 -5.55 -8.87
C ARG A 147 6.70 -5.99 -7.62
N GLN A 148 7.96 -6.41 -7.77
CA GLN A 148 8.83 -6.70 -6.64
C GLN A 148 10.28 -6.28 -6.91
N GLU A 149 11.04 -6.19 -5.83
CA GLU A 149 12.48 -5.92 -5.87
C GLU A 149 13.27 -7.16 -6.26
N CYS A 150 14.41 -6.95 -6.90
CA CYS A 150 15.33 -8.00 -7.30
C CYS A 150 16.77 -7.48 -7.29
N GLU A 151 17.72 -8.38 -7.02
CA GLU A 151 19.14 -8.03 -7.01
C GLU A 151 19.63 -7.70 -8.42
N ASN A 152 20.29 -6.56 -8.56
CA ASN A 152 21.00 -6.19 -9.77
C ASN A 152 22.31 -5.49 -9.40
N ARG A 153 23.42 -6.24 -9.43
CA ARG A 153 24.78 -5.73 -9.17
C ARG A 153 25.23 -4.64 -10.14
N LYS A 154 24.57 -4.49 -11.29
CA LYS A 154 24.82 -3.36 -12.21
C LYS A 154 24.29 -2.04 -11.65
N CYS A 155 23.42 -2.09 -10.64
CA CYS A 155 22.95 -0.96 -9.85
C CYS A 155 23.89 -0.60 -8.69
N ALA A 156 25.19 -0.72 -8.90
CA ALA A 156 26.21 -0.16 -8.01
C ALA A 156 26.52 1.29 -8.41
N GLY A 157 26.61 2.21 -7.45
CA GLY A 157 27.11 3.56 -7.71
C GLY A 157 28.59 3.55 -8.11
N LYS A 158 28.99 4.43 -9.04
CA LYS A 158 30.39 4.65 -9.41
C LYS A 158 30.63 6.12 -9.72
N TRP A 159 31.74 6.67 -9.20
CA TRP A 159 32.21 7.99 -9.59
C TRP A 159 32.70 7.96 -11.04
N LYS A 160 32.03 8.70 -11.92
CA LYS A 160 32.55 9.08 -13.23
C LYS A 160 33.37 10.35 -13.07
N VAL A 161 34.65 10.24 -13.39
CA VAL A 161 35.64 11.30 -13.21
C VAL A 161 35.77 12.07 -14.53
N GLY A 162 35.52 13.39 -14.49
CA GLY A 162 35.71 14.26 -15.64
C GLY A 162 37.18 14.62 -15.90
N PRO A 163 37.47 15.21 -17.07
CA PRO A 163 38.79 15.76 -17.35
C PRO A 163 39.13 16.92 -16.40
N TRP A 164 40.42 17.18 -16.24
CA TRP A 164 40.89 18.37 -15.54
C TRP A 164 40.67 19.62 -16.39
N SER A 165 40.33 20.73 -15.76
CA SER A 165 40.35 22.06 -16.37
C SER A 165 41.78 22.46 -16.76
N LYS A 166 41.89 23.55 -17.52
CA LYS A 166 43.16 24.27 -17.66
C LYS A 166 43.64 24.76 -16.28
N CYS A 167 44.95 24.92 -16.14
CA CYS A 167 45.52 25.49 -14.92
C CYS A 167 45.13 26.96 -14.84
N GLU A 168 44.65 27.41 -13.68
CA GLU A 168 44.30 28.82 -13.44
C GLU A 168 45.52 29.69 -13.15
N ALA A 169 46.72 29.12 -13.17
CA ALA A 169 47.97 29.85 -12.96
C ALA A 169 48.34 30.70 -14.19
N SER A 170 48.83 31.91 -13.91
CA SER A 170 49.61 32.71 -14.86
C SER A 170 50.91 32.00 -15.26
N CYS A 171 51.59 32.51 -16.29
CA CYS A 171 52.82 31.87 -16.76
C CYS A 171 53.87 31.77 -15.63
N GLY A 172 54.54 30.63 -15.52
CA GLY A 172 55.58 30.40 -14.52
C GLY A 172 55.15 30.32 -13.06
N THR A 173 53.89 30.60 -12.71
CA THR A 173 53.40 30.56 -11.32
C THR A 173 52.70 29.24 -10.97
N GLN A 174 52.48 29.01 -9.68
CA GLN A 174 51.64 27.91 -9.22
C GLN A 174 50.17 28.31 -9.25
N GLY A 175 49.31 27.34 -9.48
CA GLY A 175 47.87 27.52 -9.36
C GLY A 175 47.17 26.19 -9.19
N VAL A 176 45.87 26.20 -9.39
CA VAL A 176 45.01 25.03 -9.21
C VAL A 176 44.26 24.72 -10.49
N LYS A 177 43.88 23.46 -10.62
CA LYS A 177 42.92 23.03 -11.63
C LYS A 177 41.89 22.13 -11.00
N TYR A 178 40.69 22.18 -11.57
CA TYR A 178 39.51 21.51 -11.06
C TYR A 178 39.02 20.43 -12.01
N ARG A 179 38.24 19.49 -11.50
CA ARG A 179 37.49 18.54 -12.32
C ARG A 179 36.15 18.23 -11.67
N ILE A 180 35.20 17.81 -12.49
CA ILE A 180 33.86 17.49 -12.05
C ILE A 180 33.74 15.97 -11.85
N LEU A 181 33.01 15.57 -10.80
CA LEU A 181 32.60 14.19 -10.59
C LEU A 181 31.11 14.05 -10.82
N GLN A 182 30.71 12.96 -11.45
CA GLN A 182 29.30 12.58 -11.61
C GLN A 182 29.08 11.22 -10.96
N CYS A 183 28.11 11.11 -10.05
CA CYS A 183 27.70 9.80 -9.54
C CYS A 183 26.80 9.11 -10.57
N VAL A 184 27.23 7.96 -11.08
CA VAL A 184 26.53 7.21 -12.11
C VAL A 184 26.36 5.75 -11.74
N TRP A 185 25.37 5.08 -12.33
CA TRP A 185 25.21 3.63 -12.17
C TRP A 185 26.31 2.90 -12.94
N TYR A 186 26.90 1.88 -12.33
CA TYR A 186 27.97 1.08 -12.94
C TYR A 186 27.54 0.48 -14.28
N GLY A 187 26.33 -0.07 -14.35
CA GLY A 187 25.80 -0.71 -15.55
C GLY A 187 25.45 0.23 -16.69
N THR A 188 24.76 1.34 -16.39
CA THR A 188 24.16 2.20 -17.44
C THR A 188 24.88 3.52 -17.66
N LYS A 189 25.79 3.89 -16.76
CA LYS A 189 26.47 5.20 -16.75
C LYS A 189 25.51 6.40 -16.65
N LYS A 190 24.21 6.16 -16.38
CA LYS A 190 23.22 7.21 -16.12
C LYS A 190 23.37 7.76 -14.69
N PRO A 191 22.91 8.99 -14.41
CA PRO A 191 22.96 9.57 -13.07
C PRO A 191 22.36 8.64 -11.99
N ALA A 192 23.05 8.49 -10.87
CA ALA A 192 22.68 7.58 -9.77
C ALA A 192 22.38 8.28 -8.44
N GLY A 193 22.21 9.61 -8.46
CA GLY A 193 21.88 10.38 -7.26
C GLY A 193 22.88 10.16 -6.12
N MET A 194 22.38 9.66 -4.99
CA MET A 194 23.17 9.44 -3.77
C MET A 194 23.87 8.08 -3.70
N ALA A 195 23.83 7.25 -4.74
CA ALA A 195 24.41 5.89 -4.72
C ALA A 195 25.94 5.84 -4.52
N CYS A 196 26.63 6.99 -4.58
CA CYS A 196 28.07 7.10 -4.35
C CYS A 196 28.43 7.74 -3.00
N LYS A 197 27.45 7.99 -2.11
CA LYS A 197 27.65 8.69 -0.82
C LYS A 197 28.75 8.05 0.01
N ASP A 198 28.74 6.73 0.12
CA ASP A 198 29.68 5.97 0.97
C ASP A 198 30.91 5.47 0.19
N LYS A 199 31.09 5.92 -1.06
CA LYS A 199 32.25 5.56 -1.90
C LYS A 199 33.33 6.62 -1.78
N PRO A 200 34.62 6.23 -1.77
CA PRO A 200 35.73 7.16 -1.69
C PRO A 200 35.63 8.18 -2.83
N ARG A 201 35.56 9.47 -2.48
CA ARG A 201 35.38 10.57 -3.42
C ARG A 201 36.74 10.95 -4.01
N PRO A 202 36.96 10.82 -5.33
CA PRO A 202 38.21 11.24 -5.96
C PRO A 202 38.49 12.74 -5.76
N PRO A 203 39.77 13.18 -5.78
CA PRO A 203 40.10 14.59 -5.60
C PRO A 203 39.52 15.42 -6.74
N VAL A 204 38.89 16.55 -6.44
CA VAL A 204 38.29 17.45 -7.44
C VAL A 204 39.19 18.65 -7.77
N MET A 205 40.25 18.84 -7.00
CA MET A 205 41.20 19.93 -7.13
C MET A 205 42.60 19.35 -7.02
N LYS A 206 43.54 19.89 -7.81
CA LYS A 206 44.97 19.63 -7.63
C LYS A 206 45.81 20.83 -8.03
N SER A 207 47.01 20.92 -7.47
CA SER A 207 47.99 21.92 -7.87
C SER A 207 48.52 21.67 -9.29
N CYS A 208 48.92 22.75 -9.95
CA CYS A 208 49.54 22.76 -11.26
C CYS A 208 50.46 23.97 -11.41
N LYS A 209 51.38 23.91 -12.38
CA LYS A 209 52.18 25.06 -12.81
C LYS A 209 51.58 25.62 -14.09
N GLY A 210 51.57 26.95 -14.20
CA GLY A 210 51.15 27.64 -15.41
C GLY A 210 52.06 27.33 -16.59
N PRO A 211 51.66 27.73 -17.81
CA PRO A 211 52.49 27.55 -18.99
C PRO A 211 53.84 28.28 -18.83
N PRO A 212 54.88 27.87 -19.56
CA PRO A 212 56.13 28.61 -19.58
C PRO A 212 55.89 30.04 -20.09
N CYS A 213 56.51 31.04 -19.46
CA CYS A 213 56.43 32.41 -19.94
C CYS A 213 57.20 32.53 -21.26
N THR A 214 56.53 32.98 -22.32
CA THR A 214 57.21 33.44 -23.54
C THR A 214 57.66 34.89 -23.34
N LYS A 215 58.73 35.30 -24.03
CA LYS A 215 59.31 36.66 -23.92
C LYS A 215 58.33 37.79 -24.31
N GLU A 216 57.21 37.45 -24.94
CA GLU A 216 56.12 38.37 -25.29
C GLU A 216 55.13 38.62 -24.13
N TYR A 217 55.05 37.73 -23.14
CA TYR A 217 54.12 37.84 -22.00
C TYR A 217 54.71 38.62 -20.82
N SER A 218 56.03 38.83 -20.80
CA SER A 218 56.75 39.61 -19.78
C SER A 218 56.45 41.12 -19.82
N SER A 219 55.93 41.64 -20.94
CA SER A 219 55.54 43.05 -21.06
C SER A 219 54.16 43.37 -20.47
N LEU A 220 53.30 42.37 -20.25
CA LEU A 220 51.93 42.54 -19.72
C LEU A 220 51.82 42.36 -18.19
N LEU A 221 52.88 41.91 -17.53
CA LEU A 221 52.97 41.75 -16.06
C LEU A 221 53.79 42.87 -15.41
N GLN A 222 53.78 44.08 -15.98
CA GLN A 222 54.28 45.24 -15.26
C GLN A 222 53.32 45.55 -14.10
N PRO A 223 53.82 45.74 -12.87
CA PRO A 223 52.98 46.26 -11.80
C PRO A 223 52.44 47.61 -12.28
N ALA A 224 51.15 47.87 -12.08
CA ALA A 224 50.58 49.21 -12.24
C ALA A 224 51.21 50.16 -11.20
N ARG A 225 52.47 50.53 -11.40
CA ARG A 225 53.13 51.66 -10.78
C ARG A 225 52.94 52.81 -11.74
N ASN A 226 51.95 53.64 -11.43
CA ASN A 226 51.62 54.97 -11.94
C ASN A 226 50.14 55.04 -12.33
N LEU A 227 49.28 55.15 -11.31
CA LEU A 227 48.04 55.90 -11.47
C LEU A 227 48.40 57.37 -11.20
N PRO A 228 48.17 58.31 -12.12
CA PRO A 228 48.31 59.73 -11.83
C PRO A 228 47.33 60.13 -10.72
N GLN A 229 47.83 60.81 -9.68
CA GLN A 229 47.02 61.66 -8.82
C GLN A 229 46.36 62.76 -9.68
N TYR A 230 45.20 63.22 -9.24
CA TYR A 230 44.30 64.23 -9.82
C TYR A 230 43.15 63.71 -10.70
N LEU A 231 42.03 63.42 -10.03
CA LEU A 231 40.78 64.17 -10.22
C LEU A 231 39.92 63.99 -8.96
N GLU A 232 40.06 64.94 -8.03
CA GLU A 232 39.03 65.28 -7.05
C GLU A 232 37.86 65.91 -7.81
N ALA A 233 36.68 65.27 -7.78
CA ALA A 233 35.42 65.93 -8.07
C ALA A 233 34.29 65.28 -7.26
N SER A 234 34.03 65.92 -6.12
CA SER A 234 32.73 66.09 -5.44
C SER A 234 31.77 64.89 -5.30
N MET A 235 31.65 64.42 -4.06
CA MET A 235 30.47 63.72 -3.53
C MET A 235 29.23 64.64 -3.56
N PRO A 236 28.07 64.09 -3.94
CA PRO A 236 26.84 64.35 -3.20
C PRO A 236 26.49 63.12 -2.36
N LEU A 237 26.33 63.35 -1.06
CA LEU A 237 25.61 62.46 -0.16
C LEU A 237 24.16 62.34 -0.65
N THR A 238 23.70 61.11 -0.91
CA THR A 238 22.41 60.51 -0.47
C THR A 238 21.92 59.45 -1.46
N LEU A 239 21.70 58.22 -1.00
CA LEU A 239 20.42 57.48 -1.10
C LEU A 239 20.58 56.01 -0.65
N LYS A 240 20.22 55.81 0.62
CA LYS A 240 19.46 54.70 1.22
C LYS A 240 19.62 53.29 0.65
N SER A 241 20.04 52.41 1.56
CA SER A 241 19.87 50.95 1.51
C SER A 241 18.49 50.54 0.99
N LYS A 242 18.44 49.80 -0.11
CA LYS A 242 17.31 48.91 -0.42
C LYS A 242 17.74 47.48 -0.11
N ARG A 243 17.19 46.95 1.00
CA ARG A 243 17.06 45.50 1.22
C ARG A 243 16.35 44.90 0.00
N LEU A 244 16.99 43.96 -0.68
CA LEU A 244 16.30 43.04 -1.59
C LEU A 244 15.33 42.21 -0.73
N ARG A 245 14.03 42.51 -0.87
CA ARG A 245 12.96 41.65 -0.34
C ARG A 245 12.95 40.36 -1.14
N TYR A 246 13.21 39.26 -0.46
CA TYR A 246 12.93 37.91 -0.94
C TYR A 246 11.41 37.77 -1.13
N HIS A 247 10.96 37.60 -2.38
CA HIS A 247 9.58 37.23 -2.67
C HIS A 247 9.41 35.72 -2.47
N PRO A 248 8.55 35.24 -1.55
CA PRO A 248 8.20 33.84 -1.49
C PRO A 248 7.37 33.46 -2.73
N LYS A 249 7.82 32.42 -3.44
CA LYS A 249 7.04 31.79 -4.52
C LYS A 249 5.71 31.30 -3.95
N ARG A 250 4.60 31.71 -4.58
CA ARG A 250 3.25 31.22 -4.32
C ARG A 250 3.21 29.69 -4.45
N SER A 251 2.61 29.03 -3.46
CA SER A 251 2.21 27.63 -3.50
C SER A 251 1.10 27.40 -4.55
N PRO A 252 1.04 26.23 -5.18
CA PRO A 252 -0.06 25.88 -6.08
C PRO A 252 -1.34 25.60 -5.28
N ARG A 253 -2.48 26.12 -5.77
CA ARG A 253 -3.82 25.88 -5.24
C ARG A 253 -4.21 24.43 -5.46
N ILE A 254 -4.64 23.77 -4.39
CA ILE A 254 -5.35 22.50 -4.40
C ILE A 254 -6.78 22.80 -4.89
N PHE A 255 -7.18 22.20 -6.01
CA PHE A 255 -8.60 22.10 -6.38
C PHE A 255 -9.18 20.85 -5.73
N HIS A 256 -10.19 21.03 -4.88
CA HIS A 256 -11.12 19.97 -4.51
C HIS A 256 -12.13 19.79 -5.64
N CYS A 257 -12.20 18.58 -6.20
CA CYS A 257 -13.34 18.16 -7.01
C CYS A 257 -14.43 17.61 -6.07
N ARG A 258 -15.62 18.21 -6.15
CA ARG A 258 -16.90 17.54 -5.87
C ARG A 258 -17.26 16.68 -7.07
#